data_AF-A0A6N2BNE6-F1
#
_entry.id   AF-A0A6N2BNE6-F1
#
_cell.length_a   1.000
_cell.length_b   1.000
_cell.length_c   1.000
_cell.angle_alpha   90.00
_cell.angle_beta   90.00
_cell.angle_gamma   90.00
#
_symmetry.space_group_name_H-M   'P 1'
#
loop_
_entity.id
_entity.type
_entity.pdbx_description
1 polymer ?
#
loop_
_entity_poly.entity_id
_entity_poly.type
_entity_poly.pdbx_seq_one_letter_code
_entity_poly.pdbx_strand_id
1 'polypeptide(L)'
;EFDVEREFRNVALFDEINTRFALLFHQRRMELMHSANRFVPSIEKDISEYVNAGNKLLSHQIANYKFSVTSHGDVATVDLRRRTCTCRIFYLEKIPCPHAVAAIRSQHGDDIENQIYL
;
A
#
# COMPACT_ATOMS: atom_id res chain seq x y z
N GLU A 1 -34.84 23.01 -23.09
CA GLU A 1 -34.02 24.13 -22.57
C GLU A 1 -33.63 23.98 -21.10
N PHE A 2 -34.58 23.84 -20.16
CA PHE A 2 -34.26 23.71 -18.72
C PHE A 2 -33.29 22.57 -18.34
N ASP A 3 -33.34 21.43 -19.04
CA ASP A 3 -32.47 20.28 -18.72
C ASP A 3 -31.00 20.52 -19.10
N VAL A 4 -30.78 21.22 -20.22
CA VAL A 4 -29.44 21.55 -20.74
C VAL A 4 -28.72 22.55 -19.82
N GLU A 5 -29.44 23.53 -19.28
CA GLU A 5 -28.89 24.48 -18.30
C GLU A 5 -28.50 23.84 -16.97
N ARG A 6 -29.24 22.80 -16.55
CA ARG A 6 -28.94 22.07 -15.31
C ARG A 6 -27.74 21.15 -15.49
N GLU A 7 -27.66 20.45 -16.62
CA GLU A 7 -26.46 19.69 -17.00
C GLU A 7 -25.22 20.58 -17.10
N PHE A 8 -25.32 21.74 -17.75
CA PHE A 8 -24.20 22.67 -17.89
C PHE A 8 -23.66 23.16 -16.53
N ARG A 9 -24.56 23.48 -15.59
CA ARG A 9 -24.18 23.86 -14.22
C ARG A 9 -23.53 22.72 -13.44
N ASN A 10 -23.98 21.49 -13.63
CA ASN A 10 -23.38 20.33 -12.98
C ASN A 10 -21.96 20.07 -13.50
N VAL A 11 -21.76 20.12 -14.84
CA VAL A 11 -20.44 19.95 -15.46
C VAL A 11 -19.47 21.01 -14.95
N ALA A 12 -19.88 22.28 -14.97
CA ALA A 12 -19.04 23.37 -14.48
C ALA A 12 -18.62 23.20 -13.00
N LEU A 13 -19.51 22.67 -12.16
CA LEU A 13 -19.20 22.40 -10.75
C LEU A 13 -18.17 21.27 -10.60
N PHE A 14 -18.35 20.16 -11.33
CA PHE A 14 -17.39 19.06 -11.31
C PHE A 14 -16.03 19.49 -11.86
N ASP A 15 -15.99 20.32 -12.89
CA ASP A 15 -14.74 20.86 -13.45
C ASP A 15 -13.99 21.74 -12.44
N GLU A 16 -14.71 22.59 -11.71
CA GLU A 16 -14.11 23.41 -10.64
C GLU A 16 -13.57 22.53 -9.51
N ILE A 17 -14.31 21.50 -9.09
CA ILE A 17 -13.87 20.53 -8.08
C ILE A 17 -12.60 19.81 -8.56
N ASN A 18 -12.62 19.28 -9.79
CA ASN A 18 -11.49 18.59 -10.40
C ASN A 18 -10.26 19.51 -10.50
N THR A 19 -10.45 20.77 -10.87
CA THR A 19 -9.38 21.77 -10.97
C THR A 19 -8.73 22.02 -9.60
N ARG A 20 -9.53 22.16 -8.54
CA ARG A 20 -9.00 22.32 -7.18
C ARG A 20 -8.24 21.09 -6.70
N PHE A 21 -8.77 19.89 -6.94
CA PHE A 21 -8.06 18.66 -6.61
C PHE A 21 -6.75 18.53 -7.38
N ALA A 22 -6.75 18.84 -8.68
CA ALA A 22 -5.55 18.81 -9.51
C ALA A 22 -4.47 19.77 -8.99
N LEU A 23 -4.86 20.98 -8.57
CA LEU A 23 -3.95 21.96 -7.97
C LEU A 23 -3.37 21.45 -6.65
N LEU A 24 -4.22 20.94 -5.75
CA LEU A 24 -3.78 20.38 -4.45
C LEU A 24 -2.83 19.20 -4.64
N PHE A 25 -3.12 18.29 -5.56
CA PHE A 25 -2.23 17.16 -5.86
C PHE A 25 -0.91 17.61 -6.48
N HIS A 26 -0.92 18.64 -7.33
CA HIS A 26 0.30 19.22 -7.86
C HIS A 26 1.16 19.83 -6.75
N GLN A 27 0.59 20.67 -5.88
CA GLN A 27 1.31 21.29 -4.76
C GLN A 27 1.96 20.25 -3.84
N ARG A 28 1.19 19.22 -3.42
CA ARG A 28 1.73 18.14 -2.58
C ARG A 28 2.84 17.34 -3.27
N ARG A 29 2.72 17.10 -4.59
CA ARG A 29 3.82 16.49 -5.36
C ARG A 29 5.06 17.36 -5.36
N MET A 30 4.89 18.68 -5.53
CA MET A 30 6.01 19.62 -5.53
C MET A 30 6.74 19.68 -4.18
N GLU A 31 6.01 19.61 -3.06
CA GLU A 31 6.58 19.51 -1.71
C GLU A 31 7.45 18.26 -1.52
N LEU A 32 7.12 17.17 -2.22
CA LEU A 32 7.81 15.89 -2.13
C LEU A 32 8.82 15.65 -3.27
N MET A 33 8.95 16.56 -4.24
CA MET A 33 9.84 16.41 -5.41
C MET A 33 11.30 16.13 -5.02
N HIS A 34 11.74 16.66 -3.88
CA HIS A 34 13.10 16.49 -3.38
C HIS A 34 13.22 15.42 -2.29
N SER A 35 12.13 14.74 -1.94
CA SER A 35 12.20 13.63 -0.99
C SER A 35 12.86 12.42 -1.65
N ALA A 36 13.79 11.79 -0.93
CA ALA A 36 14.43 10.55 -1.38
C ALA A 36 13.52 9.32 -1.20
N ASN A 37 12.39 9.49 -0.50
CA ASN A 37 11.46 8.44 -0.17
C ASN A 37 10.51 8.16 -1.35
N ARG A 38 10.07 6.90 -1.48
CA ARG A 38 9.17 6.51 -2.56
C ARG A 38 7.73 6.88 -2.27
N PHE A 39 7.34 6.81 -1.00
CA PHE A 39 6.02 7.17 -0.51
C PHE A 39 6.04 8.46 0.30
N VAL A 40 4.84 8.99 0.53
CA VAL A 40 4.65 10.12 1.43
C VAL A 40 5.11 9.73 2.85
N PRO A 41 5.62 10.68 3.67
CA PRO A 41 6.22 10.36 4.97
C PRO A 41 5.35 9.53 5.92
N SER A 42 4.02 9.71 5.88
CA SER A 42 3.10 8.92 6.71
C SER A 42 3.12 7.43 6.34
N ILE A 43 3.14 7.12 5.05
CA ILE A 43 3.17 5.74 4.57
C ILE A 43 4.54 5.09 4.81
N GLU A 44 5.62 5.84 4.64
CA GLU A 44 6.97 5.35 4.97
C GLU A 44 7.09 4.95 6.45
N LYS A 45 6.47 5.75 7.32
CA LYS A 45 6.39 5.44 8.76
C LYS A 45 5.61 4.14 9.00
N ASP A 46 4.44 3.99 8.39
CA ASP A 46 3.62 2.77 8.52
C ASP A 46 4.36 1.53 8.01
N ILE A 47 5.08 1.65 6.88
CA ILE A 47 5.93 0.59 6.33
C ILE A 47 7.02 0.21 7.34
N SER A 48 7.72 1.19 7.91
CA SER A 48 8.74 0.92 8.93
C SER A 48 8.18 0.18 10.14
N GLU A 49 6.99 0.55 10.61
CA GLU A 49 6.29 -0.14 11.70
C GLU A 49 5.91 -1.58 11.31
N TYR A 50 5.40 -1.79 10.09
CA TYR A 50 5.08 -3.14 9.59
C TYR A 50 6.30 -4.01 9.41
N VAL A 51 7.44 -3.44 9.00
CA VAL A 51 8.72 -4.15 8.92
C VAL A 51 9.15 -4.61 10.31
N ASN A 52 9.13 -3.70 11.28
CA ASN A 52 9.49 -4.01 12.66
C ASN A 52 8.57 -5.08 13.28
N ALA A 53 7.27 -5.05 12.97
CA ALA A 53 6.33 -6.07 13.40
C ALA A 53 6.57 -7.41 12.70
N GLY A 54 6.73 -7.41 11.37
CA GLY A 54 6.98 -8.60 10.56
C GLY A 54 8.31 -9.29 10.88
N ASN A 55 9.31 -8.54 11.33
CA ASN A 55 10.60 -9.05 11.82
C ASN A 55 10.48 -9.93 13.07
N LYS A 56 9.39 -9.83 13.81
CA LYS A 56 9.11 -10.64 15.00
C LYS A 56 8.29 -11.89 14.70
N LEU A 57 7.79 -12.04 13.46
CA LEU A 57 6.92 -13.15 13.07
C LEU A 57 7.71 -14.31 12.49
N LEU A 58 7.22 -15.53 12.74
CA LEU A 58 7.74 -16.75 12.16
C LEU A 58 6.97 -17.07 10.88
N SER A 59 7.72 -17.30 9.80
CA SER A 59 7.17 -17.58 8.48
C SER A 59 7.71 -18.92 7.98
N HIS A 60 6.79 -19.77 7.48
CA HIS A 60 7.09 -21.07 6.92
C HIS A 60 6.53 -21.15 5.50
N GLN A 61 7.38 -21.52 4.54
CA GLN A 61 6.94 -21.68 3.16
C GLN A 61 6.10 -22.95 3.01
N ILE A 62 4.88 -22.82 2.50
CA ILE A 62 3.94 -23.94 2.31
C ILE A 62 3.74 -24.30 0.84
N ALA A 63 4.05 -23.39 -0.09
CA ALA A 63 4.16 -23.66 -1.52
C ALA A 63 4.97 -22.53 -2.21
N ASN A 64 5.16 -22.63 -3.52
CA ASN A 64 5.77 -21.55 -4.30
C ASN A 64 5.02 -20.23 -4.08
N TYR A 65 5.74 -19.21 -3.60
CA TYR A 65 5.22 -17.89 -3.25
C TYR A 65 4.14 -17.86 -2.15
N LYS A 66 3.85 -18.99 -1.48
CA LYS A 66 2.84 -19.08 -0.42
C LYS A 66 3.47 -19.43 0.93
N PHE A 67 3.08 -18.69 1.95
CA PHE A 67 3.65 -18.76 3.28
C PHE A 67 2.56 -18.83 4.34
N SER A 68 2.80 -19.66 5.34
CA SER A 68 2.08 -19.67 6.61
C SER A 68 2.88 -18.85 7.61
N VAL A 69 2.27 -17.80 8.18
CA VAL A 69 2.93 -16.87 9.10
C VAL A 69 2.22 -16.91 10.44
N THR A 70 2.94 -17.29 11.48
CA THR A 70 2.41 -17.40 12.85
C THR A 70 2.59 -16.08 13.57
N SER A 71 1.49 -15.53 14.10
CA SER A 71 1.45 -14.27 14.86
C SER A 71 0.58 -14.47 16.10
N HIS A 72 1.17 -14.32 17.30
CA HIS A 72 0.51 -14.32 18.62
C HIS A 72 -0.89 -14.97 18.71
N GLY A 73 -0.98 -16.28 18.39
CA GLY A 73 -2.20 -17.07 18.55
C GLY A 73 -3.03 -17.29 17.28
N ASP A 74 -2.64 -16.70 16.15
CA ASP A 74 -3.28 -16.88 14.85
C ASP A 74 -2.23 -17.20 13.76
N VAL A 75 -2.71 -17.79 12.66
CA VAL A 75 -1.89 -18.14 11.50
C VAL A 75 -2.46 -17.45 10.26
N ALA A 76 -1.65 -16.55 9.69
CA ALA A 76 -1.97 -15.89 8.44
C ALA A 76 -1.42 -16.68 7.25
N THR A 77 -2.18 -16.74 6.15
CA THR A 77 -1.67 -17.25 4.88
C THR A 77 -1.38 -16.08 3.95
N VAL A 78 -0.16 -16.03 3.43
CA VAL A 78 0.32 -15.03 2.48
C VAL A 78 0.55 -15.67 1.12
N ASP A 79 0.13 -15.02 0.05
CA ASP A 79 0.50 -15.34 -1.33
C ASP A 79 1.20 -14.10 -1.93
N LEU A 80 2.52 -14.18 -2.05
CA LEU A 80 3.36 -13.09 -2.55
C LEU A 80 3.12 -12.82 -4.03
N ARG A 81 2.83 -13.85 -4.82
CA ARG A 81 2.57 -13.71 -6.26
C ARG A 81 1.26 -12.95 -6.51
N ARG A 82 0.22 -13.23 -5.72
CA ARG A 82 -1.07 -12.53 -5.80
C ARG A 82 -1.14 -11.25 -4.98
N ARG A 83 -0.11 -10.96 -4.18
CA ARG A 83 -0.09 -9.87 -3.20
C ARG A 83 -1.28 -9.89 -2.24
N THR A 84 -1.54 -11.05 -1.66
CA THR A 84 -2.67 -11.24 -0.74
C THR A 84 -2.21 -11.81 0.59
N CYS A 85 -2.94 -11.45 1.64
CA CYS A 85 -2.82 -12.02 2.98
C CYS A 85 -4.23 -12.26 3.53
N THR A 86 -4.42 -13.26 4.39
CA THR A 86 -5.70 -13.49 5.08
C THR A 86 -6.14 -12.29 5.93
N CYS A 87 -5.22 -11.45 6.41
CA CYS A 87 -5.56 -10.19 7.08
C CYS A 87 -6.07 -9.09 6.14
N ARG A 88 -6.05 -9.32 4.82
CA ARG A 88 -6.52 -8.45 3.73
C ARG A 88 -5.78 -7.13 3.52
N ILE A 89 -4.98 -6.66 4.48
CA ILE A 89 -4.20 -5.42 4.38
C ILE A 89 -3.36 -5.39 3.10
N PHE A 90 -2.63 -6.48 2.80
CA PHE A 90 -1.77 -6.53 1.60
C PHE A 90 -2.55 -6.36 0.29
N TYR A 91 -3.78 -6.87 0.24
CA TYR A 91 -4.64 -6.72 -0.93
C TYR A 91 -5.26 -5.33 -1.03
N LEU A 92 -5.69 -4.75 0.09
CA LEU A 92 -6.43 -3.48 0.13
C LEU A 92 -5.49 -2.28 0.00
N GLU A 93 -4.46 -2.22 0.83
CA GLU A 93 -3.54 -1.07 0.90
C GLU A 93 -2.45 -1.12 -0.17
N LYS A 94 -2.28 -2.28 -0.83
CA LYS A 94 -1.18 -2.57 -1.77
C LYS A 94 0.22 -2.39 -1.17
N ILE A 95 0.31 -2.31 0.15
CA ILE A 95 1.53 -2.26 0.94
C ILE A 95 1.65 -3.58 1.71
N PRO A 96 2.86 -4.18 1.84
CA PRO A 96 3.05 -5.39 2.61
C PRO A 96 2.63 -5.20 4.07
N CYS A 97 1.64 -5.96 4.52
CA CYS A 97 1.32 -6.09 5.94
C CYS A 97 2.46 -6.81 6.70
N PRO A 98 2.47 -6.80 8.04
CA PRO A 98 3.50 -7.49 8.83
C PRO A 98 3.70 -8.97 8.44
N HIS A 99 2.62 -9.69 8.13
CA HIS A 99 2.71 -11.07 7.65
C HIS A 99 3.39 -11.17 6.29
N ALA A 100 3.08 -10.24 5.38
CA ALA A 100 3.69 -10.21 4.06
C ALA A 100 5.18 -9.88 4.14
N VAL A 101 5.58 -8.97 5.03
CA VAL A 101 7.01 -8.70 5.29
C VAL A 101 7.73 -9.97 5.77
N ALA A 102 7.16 -10.70 6.72
CA ALA A 102 7.75 -11.95 7.21
C ALA A 102 7.92 -12.98 6.08
N ALA A 103 6.92 -13.11 5.20
CA ALA A 103 6.98 -13.97 4.02
C ALA A 103 8.03 -13.51 3.00
N ILE A 104 8.12 -12.21 2.71
CA ILE A 104 9.13 -11.63 1.81
C ILE A 104 10.53 -11.91 2.34
N ARG A 105 10.77 -11.70 3.64
CA ARG A 105 12.04 -12.00 4.31
C ARG A 105 12.41 -13.48 4.17
N SER A 106 11.44 -14.39 4.37
CA SER A 106 11.68 -15.83 4.17
C SER A 106 12.02 -16.19 2.71
N GLN A 107 11.47 -15.47 1.73
CA GLN A 107 11.66 -15.75 0.31
C GLN A 107 12.98 -15.21 -0.24
N HIS A 108 13.42 -14.03 0.22
CA HIS A 108 14.53 -13.26 -0.38
C HIS A 108 15.67 -12.91 0.60
N GLY A 109 15.56 -13.25 1.89
CA GLY A 109 16.51 -12.83 2.92
C GLY A 109 16.32 -11.37 3.33
N ASP A 110 17.40 -10.69 3.70
CA ASP A 110 17.37 -9.32 4.25
C ASP A 110 17.20 -8.21 3.18
N ASP A 111 17.14 -8.55 1.89
CA ASP A 111 16.84 -7.60 0.79
C ASP A 111 15.34 -7.28 0.71
N ILE A 112 14.78 -6.83 1.84
CA ILE A 112 13.36 -6.56 2.00
C ILE A 112 13.00 -5.21 1.35
N GLU A 113 13.91 -4.23 1.39
CA GLU A 113 13.65 -2.87 0.90
C GLU A 113 13.20 -2.88 -0.56
N ASN A 114 13.91 -3.57 -1.46
CA ASN A 114 13.54 -3.60 -2.88
C ASN A 114 12.20 -4.29 -3.16
N GLN A 115 11.75 -5.20 -2.29
CA GLN A 115 10.52 -6.00 -2.47
C GLN A 115 9.29 -5.38 -1.80
N ILE A 116 9.47 -4.46 -0.84
CA ILE A 116 8.34 -3.69 -0.28
C ILE A 116 7.87 -2.63 -1.27
N TYR A 117 8.82 -2.04 -2.00
CA TYR A 117 8.55 -0.94 -2.91
C TYR A 117 8.05 -1.38 -4.31
N LEU A 118 8.09 -2.67 -4.67
CA LEU A 118 7.66 -3.18 -5.99
C LEU A 118 6.27 -3.80 -5.96
#